data_AF-A0A7X7BNI8-F1
#
_entry.id   AF-A0A7X7BNI8-F1
#
_cell.length_a   1.000
_cell.length_b   1.000
_cell.length_c   1.000
_cell.angle_alpha   90.00
_cell.angle_beta   90.00
_cell.angle_gamma   90.00
#
_symmetry.space_group_name_H-M   'P 1'
#
loop_
_entity.id
_entity.type
_entity.pdbx_description
1 polymer ?
#
loop_
_entity_poly.entity_id
_entity_poly.type
_entity_poly.pdbx_seq_one_letter_code
_entity_poly.pdbx_strand_id
1 'polypeptide(L)'
;MENNKSWHYEIDFRCSFGVWPFKRTLEITPKGFYWCGELFPMKNITRLRWGVDLRRGGVFPKRVYVSVFGTSDKEYTIKTKQKDFYEHLTDKYWKAVGRRLFSEMMEGLAEGKRYPFGDILVEDEGLTVNTKSAFSAEKQYFHPWKELQWGIVNGSLCFTKRDEPGKLLAGYSFLWVDNMHVLNVAMGLLQNNDDIKKLSQLKV
;
A
#
# COMPACT_ATOMS: atom_id res chain seq x y z
N MET A 1 -4.89 11.01 -36.12
CA MET A 1 -5.31 10.39 -34.85
C MET A 1 -4.05 10.08 -34.06
N GLU A 2 -3.59 11.01 -33.23
CA GLU A 2 -2.47 10.78 -32.31
C GLU A 2 -2.90 11.28 -30.93
N ASN A 3 -3.24 10.35 -30.05
CA ASN A 3 -3.59 10.66 -28.67
C ASN A 3 -2.93 9.64 -27.74
N ASN A 4 -1.58 9.57 -27.76
CA ASN A 4 -0.86 8.48 -27.08
C ASN A 4 0.45 8.86 -26.38
N LYS A 5 0.62 10.10 -25.88
CA LYS A 5 1.85 10.52 -25.18
C LYS A 5 1.69 11.48 -23.98
N SER A 6 0.51 11.66 -23.39
CA SER A 6 0.39 12.57 -22.23
C SER A 6 0.95 11.98 -20.93
N TRP A 7 0.92 10.66 -20.75
CA TRP A 7 1.33 10.01 -19.49
C TRP A 7 2.84 9.98 -19.23
N HIS A 8 3.68 10.06 -20.27
CA HIS A 8 5.14 9.95 -20.12
C HIS A 8 5.76 11.15 -19.36
N TYR A 9 5.15 12.33 -19.43
CA TYR A 9 5.68 13.54 -18.78
C TYR A 9 5.30 13.65 -17.30
N GLU A 10 4.26 12.94 -16.84
CA GLU A 10 3.81 13.02 -15.44
C GLU A 10 4.68 12.23 -14.46
N ILE A 11 5.53 11.32 -14.95
CA ILE A 11 6.25 10.33 -14.14
C ILE A 11 7.66 10.78 -13.78
N ASP A 12 8.26 11.69 -14.56
CA ASP A 12 9.61 12.16 -14.31
C ASP A 12 9.71 12.84 -12.93
N PHE A 13 10.59 12.29 -12.10
CA PHE A 13 10.90 12.79 -10.76
C PHE A 13 12.33 12.45 -10.44
N ARG A 14 13.09 13.39 -9.88
CA ARG A 14 14.46 13.16 -9.45
C ARG A 14 14.71 13.84 -8.12
N CYS A 15 15.30 13.12 -7.19
CA CYS A 15 15.68 13.67 -5.91
C CYS A 15 17.00 13.11 -5.39
N SER A 16 17.57 13.81 -4.42
CA SER A 16 18.72 13.35 -3.66
C SER A 16 18.50 13.61 -2.18
N PHE A 17 18.86 12.65 -1.33
CA PHE A 17 18.62 12.71 0.11
C PHE A 17 19.80 12.10 0.87
N GLY A 18 19.92 12.46 2.15
CA GLY A 18 21.09 12.13 2.96
C GLY A 18 22.16 13.22 2.95
N VAL A 19 23.13 13.08 3.84
CA VAL A 19 24.27 13.99 3.98
C VAL A 19 25.48 13.42 3.26
N TRP A 20 26.34 14.28 2.74
CA TRP A 20 27.61 13.85 2.16
C TRP A 20 28.46 13.11 3.21
N PRO A 21 29.13 11.98 2.88
CA PRO A 21 29.24 11.31 1.56
C PRO A 21 28.15 10.26 1.27
N PHE A 22 27.17 10.05 2.16
CA PHE A 22 26.13 9.00 2.05
C PHE A 22 24.87 9.46 1.29
N LYS A 23 25.02 10.40 0.36
CA LYS A 23 23.90 10.93 -0.43
C LYS A 23 23.37 9.80 -1.31
N ARG A 24 22.07 9.56 -1.26
CA ARG A 24 21.35 8.63 -2.14
C ARG A 24 20.54 9.42 -3.15
N THR A 25 20.30 8.82 -4.30
CA THR A 25 19.46 9.40 -5.35
C THR A 25 18.33 8.46 -5.69
N LEU A 26 17.17 9.04 -6.00
CA LEU A 26 16.06 8.33 -6.62
C LEU A 26 15.63 9.13 -7.83
N GLU A 27 15.48 8.45 -8.96
CA GLU A 27 14.85 8.98 -10.14
C GLU A 27 13.75 8.02 -10.61
N ILE A 28 12.58 8.54 -10.91
CA ILE A 28 11.43 7.77 -11.40
C ILE A 28 11.21 8.20 -12.84
N THR A 29 11.17 7.23 -13.74
CA THR A 29 10.99 7.42 -15.18
C THR A 29 9.99 6.39 -15.71
N PRO A 30 9.49 6.52 -16.95
CA PRO A 30 8.68 5.48 -17.58
C PRO A 30 9.36 4.09 -17.64
N LYS A 31 10.70 4.03 -17.64
CA LYS A 31 11.44 2.75 -17.63
C LYS A 31 11.42 2.06 -16.27
N GLY A 32 11.27 2.81 -15.19
CA GLY A 32 11.37 2.31 -13.83
C GLY A 32 12.06 3.29 -12.88
N PHE A 33 12.48 2.77 -11.73
CA PHE A 33 13.11 3.55 -10.67
C PHE A 33 14.62 3.38 -10.75
N TYR A 34 15.36 4.49 -10.83
CA TYR A 34 16.80 4.50 -10.68
C TYR A 34 17.16 4.83 -9.24
N TRP A 35 17.67 3.84 -8.50
CA TRP A 35 18.14 4.02 -7.12
C TRP A 35 19.65 4.03 -7.09
N CYS A 36 20.24 5.17 -6.70
CA CYS A 36 21.70 5.36 -6.73
C CYS A 36 22.34 4.97 -8.08
N GLY A 37 21.61 5.16 -9.19
CA GLY A 37 22.05 4.82 -10.55
C GLY A 37 21.66 3.41 -11.03
N GLU A 38 21.21 2.51 -10.16
CA GLU A 38 20.75 1.17 -10.54
C GLU A 38 19.28 1.22 -10.98
N LEU A 39 18.97 0.67 -12.17
CA LEU A 39 17.62 0.62 -12.71
C LEU A 39 16.84 -0.58 -12.17
N PHE A 40 15.69 -0.30 -11.57
CA PHE A 40 14.64 -1.23 -11.22
C PHE A 40 13.48 -1.06 -12.21
N PRO A 41 13.32 -1.97 -13.19
CA PRO A 41 12.22 -1.91 -14.15
C PRO A 41 10.86 -1.83 -13.45
N MET A 42 9.91 -1.08 -14.03
CA MET A 42 8.61 -0.85 -13.41
C MET A 42 7.89 -2.15 -13.00
N LYS A 43 7.98 -3.18 -13.85
CA LYS A 43 7.40 -4.51 -13.63
C LYS A 43 8.04 -5.29 -12.46
N ASN A 44 9.26 -4.95 -12.09
CA ASN A 44 9.98 -5.63 -11.01
C ASN A 44 9.63 -5.05 -9.63
N ILE A 45 8.99 -3.88 -9.56
CA ILE A 45 8.62 -3.24 -8.29
C ILE A 45 7.33 -3.88 -7.81
N THR A 46 7.39 -4.74 -6.80
CA THR A 46 6.22 -5.51 -6.33
C THR A 46 5.64 -4.98 -5.01
N ARG A 47 6.33 -4.04 -4.36
CA ARG A 47 5.99 -3.56 -3.02
C ARG A 47 6.06 -2.05 -2.95
N LEU A 48 5.06 -1.43 -2.34
CA LEU A 48 5.09 -0.05 -1.89
C LEU A 48 4.59 0.04 -0.46
N ARG A 49 5.25 0.89 0.35
CA ARG A 49 4.78 1.30 1.69
C ARG A 49 5.08 2.76 1.88
N TRP A 50 4.22 3.47 2.59
CA TRP A 50 4.54 4.81 3.06
C TRP A 50 3.69 5.20 4.25
N GLY A 51 4.22 6.05 5.10
CA GLY A 51 3.52 6.50 6.28
C GLY A 51 4.38 7.37 7.18
N VAL A 52 3.86 7.60 8.38
CA VAL A 52 4.50 8.43 9.39
C VAL A 52 4.98 7.56 10.53
N ASP A 53 6.29 7.52 10.76
CA ASP A 53 6.90 6.98 11.96
C ASP A 53 6.84 8.07 13.05
N LEU A 54 5.93 7.87 14.00
CA LEU A 54 5.82 8.68 15.21
C LEU A 54 6.66 8.04 16.31
N ARG A 55 7.93 8.44 16.42
CA ARG A 55 8.77 7.98 17.54
C ARG A 55 8.26 8.61 18.83
N ARG A 56 7.69 7.78 19.71
CA ARG A 56 7.27 8.16 21.06
C ARG A 56 8.52 8.19 21.98
N GLY A 57 8.78 9.33 22.64
CA GLY A 57 9.88 9.51 23.60
C GLY A 57 10.70 10.80 23.38
N GLY A 58 10.90 11.58 24.46
CA GLY A 58 11.55 12.90 24.47
C GLY A 58 10.57 14.07 24.60
N VAL A 59 11.07 15.29 24.86
CA VAL A 59 10.26 16.51 25.12
C VAL A 59 9.34 16.89 23.96
N PHE A 60 9.61 16.42 22.73
CA PHE A 60 8.75 16.60 21.57
C PHE A 60 8.64 15.32 20.73
N PRO A 61 7.44 14.92 20.26
CA PRO A 61 7.30 13.80 19.34
C PRO A 61 8.06 14.07 18.04
N LYS A 62 8.98 13.17 17.68
CA LYS A 62 9.74 13.29 16.43
C LYS A 62 8.97 12.61 15.31
N ARG A 63 8.47 13.42 14.37
CA ARG A 63 7.81 12.95 13.15
C ARG A 63 8.85 12.64 12.07
N VAL A 64 8.83 11.41 11.56
CA VAL A 64 9.63 11.01 10.39
C VAL A 64 8.69 10.41 9.35
N TYR A 65 8.71 10.97 8.16
CA TYR A 65 7.99 10.41 7.02
C TYR A 65 8.86 9.34 6.37
N VAL A 66 8.24 8.22 6.03
CA VAL A 66 8.93 7.05 5.50
C VAL A 66 8.22 6.58 4.24
N SER A 67 8.97 6.35 3.18
CA SER A 67 8.47 5.79 1.92
C SER A 67 9.39 4.65 1.50
N VAL A 68 8.81 3.54 1.07
CA VAL A 68 9.49 2.31 0.69
C VAL A 68 8.96 1.84 -0.65
N PHE A 69 9.86 1.44 -1.54
CA PHE A 69 9.53 0.57 -2.66
C PHE A 69 10.39 -0.68 -2.59
N GLY A 70 9.98 -1.76 -3.25
CA GLY A 70 10.75 -2.99 -3.26
C GLY A 70 10.43 -3.90 -4.44
N THR A 71 11.35 -4.82 -4.68
CA THR A 71 11.22 -5.97 -5.59
C THR A 71 10.78 -7.20 -4.82
N SER A 72 10.80 -8.37 -5.46
CA SER A 72 10.55 -9.64 -4.79
C SER A 72 11.51 -9.90 -3.63
N ASP A 73 12.76 -9.46 -3.76
CA ASP A 73 13.90 -9.81 -2.91
C ASP A 73 14.51 -8.63 -2.12
N LYS A 74 14.29 -7.38 -2.53
CA LYS A 74 14.92 -6.20 -1.92
C LYS A 74 13.93 -5.08 -1.66
N GLU A 75 14.24 -4.26 -0.66
CA GLU A 75 13.49 -3.04 -0.36
C GLU A 75 14.42 -1.82 -0.20
N TYR A 76 13.87 -0.65 -0.53
CA TYR A 76 14.57 0.61 -0.59
C TYR A 76 13.77 1.65 0.17
N THR A 77 14.36 2.15 1.27
CA THR A 77 13.68 3.06 2.19
C THR A 77 14.22 4.48 2.08
N ILE A 78 13.31 5.44 1.95
CA ILE A 78 13.55 6.88 2.08
C ILE A 78 12.94 7.34 3.40
N LYS A 79 13.72 8.09 4.20
CA LYS A 79 13.25 8.73 5.44
C LYS A 79 13.50 10.22 5.35
N THR A 80 12.51 11.02 5.70
CA THR A 80 12.58 12.48 5.61
C THR A 80 11.77 13.15 6.73
N LYS A 81 12.15 14.37 7.08
CA LYS A 81 11.34 15.26 7.94
C LYS A 81 10.53 16.28 7.12
N GLN A 82 10.82 16.40 5.82
CA GLN A 82 10.17 17.35 4.93
C GLN A 82 8.87 16.74 4.41
N LYS A 83 7.74 17.31 4.85
CA LYS A 83 6.40 16.82 4.49
C LYS A 83 6.13 16.94 2.99
N ASP A 84 6.41 18.10 2.40
CA ASP A 84 6.09 18.39 0.99
C ASP A 84 6.84 17.46 0.04
N PHE A 85 8.13 17.21 0.34
CA PHE A 85 8.94 16.23 -0.39
C PHE A 85 8.35 14.82 -0.29
N TYR A 86 7.90 14.42 0.90
CA TYR A 86 7.25 13.13 1.12
C TYR A 86 5.95 13.00 0.33
N GLU A 87 5.07 14.00 0.39
CA GLU A 87 3.77 13.98 -0.32
C GLU A 87 3.98 13.86 -1.83
N HIS A 88 4.91 14.65 -2.37
CA HIS A 88 5.28 14.58 -3.79
C HIS A 88 5.86 13.21 -4.17
N LEU A 89 6.73 12.65 -3.33
CA LEU A 89 7.31 11.32 -3.56
C LEU A 89 6.24 10.21 -3.60
N THR A 90 5.29 10.22 -2.66
CA THR A 90 4.26 9.19 -2.58
C THR A 90 3.23 9.31 -3.71
N ASP A 91 2.94 10.53 -4.18
CA ASP A 91 2.14 10.74 -5.39
C ASP A 91 2.82 10.09 -6.61
N LYS A 92 4.13 10.28 -6.76
CA LYS A 92 4.91 9.66 -7.84
C LYS A 92 4.96 8.13 -7.72
N TYR A 93 5.06 7.57 -6.51
CA TYR A 93 4.95 6.13 -6.29
C TYR A 93 3.60 5.58 -6.77
N TRP A 94 2.51 6.28 -6.42
CA TRP A 94 1.17 5.87 -6.82
C TRP A 94 0.99 5.91 -8.34
N LYS A 95 1.38 7.01 -8.99
CA LYS A 95 1.28 7.18 -10.44
C LYS A 95 2.12 6.18 -11.21
N ALA A 96 3.35 5.90 -10.74
CA ALA A 96 4.27 5.03 -11.45
C ALA A 96 3.96 3.55 -11.26
N VAL A 97 3.67 3.12 -10.02
CA VAL A 97 3.56 1.69 -9.66
C VAL A 97 2.22 1.36 -9.01
N GLY A 98 1.68 2.23 -8.16
CA GLY A 98 0.47 1.96 -7.37
C GLY A 98 -0.74 1.56 -8.21
N ARG A 99 -1.00 2.27 -9.32
CA ARG A 99 -2.10 1.95 -10.26
C ARG A 99 -1.96 0.57 -10.93
N ARG A 100 -0.72 0.19 -11.28
CA ARG A 100 -0.44 -1.14 -11.83
C ARG A 100 -0.70 -2.22 -10.79
N LEU A 101 -0.15 -2.07 -9.58
CA LEU A 101 -0.36 -3.04 -8.49
C LEU A 101 -1.84 -3.17 -8.12
N PHE A 102 -2.60 -2.07 -8.19
CA PHE A 102 -4.05 -2.10 -8.04
C PHE A 102 -4.71 -2.96 -9.11
N SER A 103 -4.39 -2.71 -10.38
CA SER A 103 -4.97 -3.44 -11.52
C SER A 103 -4.64 -4.94 -11.45
N GLU A 104 -3.37 -5.27 -11.19
CA GLU A 104 -2.91 -6.65 -11.00
C GLU A 104 -3.60 -7.35 -9.83
N MET A 105 -3.90 -6.61 -8.74
CA MET A 105 -4.65 -7.14 -7.61
C MET A 105 -6.10 -7.45 -7.99
N MET A 106 -6.78 -6.55 -8.71
CA MET A 106 -8.17 -6.76 -9.14
C MET A 106 -8.28 -7.93 -10.13
N GLU A 107 -7.38 -8.01 -11.11
CA GLU A 107 -7.30 -9.12 -12.07
C GLU A 107 -7.05 -10.45 -11.35
N GLY A 108 -6.08 -10.47 -10.41
CA GLY A 108 -5.82 -11.67 -9.64
C GLY A 108 -6.99 -12.10 -8.78
N LEU A 109 -7.70 -11.17 -8.14
CA LEU A 109 -8.91 -11.49 -7.37
C LEU A 109 -10.00 -12.08 -8.26
N ALA A 110 -10.18 -11.57 -9.48
CA ALA A 110 -11.12 -12.13 -10.46
C ALA A 110 -10.78 -13.59 -10.83
N GLU A 111 -9.49 -13.93 -10.84
CA GLU A 111 -8.97 -15.29 -11.07
C GLU A 111 -9.00 -16.17 -9.80
N GLY A 112 -9.49 -15.66 -8.67
CA GLY A 112 -9.54 -16.39 -7.40
C GLY A 112 -8.21 -16.38 -6.62
N LYS A 113 -7.24 -15.54 -6.98
CA LYS A 113 -6.03 -15.35 -6.17
C LYS A 113 -6.38 -14.75 -4.82
N ARG A 114 -5.56 -15.08 -3.82
CA ARG A 114 -5.67 -14.55 -2.46
C ARG A 114 -4.45 -13.69 -2.16
N TYR A 115 -4.67 -12.51 -1.57
CA TYR A 115 -3.61 -11.54 -1.30
C TYR A 115 -3.36 -11.45 0.22
N PRO A 116 -2.17 -11.84 0.71
CA PRO A 116 -1.85 -11.75 2.13
C PRO A 116 -1.51 -10.31 2.53
N PHE A 117 -2.05 -9.89 3.66
CA PHE A 117 -1.70 -8.64 4.33
C PHE A 117 -1.53 -8.90 5.83
N GLY A 118 -0.30 -9.16 6.28
CA GLY A 118 -0.10 -9.62 7.66
C GLY A 118 -0.77 -10.98 7.89
N ASP A 119 -1.67 -11.07 8.88
CA ASP A 119 -2.44 -12.28 9.20
C ASP A 119 -3.84 -12.34 8.55
N ILE A 120 -4.19 -11.41 7.65
CA ILE A 120 -5.38 -11.56 6.79
C ILE A 120 -5.03 -12.05 5.39
N LEU A 121 -5.97 -12.77 4.79
CA LEU A 121 -6.01 -13.08 3.37
C LEU A 121 -7.19 -12.33 2.76
N VAL A 122 -6.92 -11.44 1.82
CA VAL A 122 -7.95 -10.75 1.04
C VAL A 122 -8.34 -11.62 -0.14
N GLU A 123 -9.65 -11.80 -0.28
CA GLU A 123 -10.32 -12.55 -1.34
C GLU A 123 -11.32 -11.62 -2.04
N ASP A 124 -11.87 -12.04 -3.17
CA ASP A 124 -12.68 -11.15 -3.98
C ASP A 124 -13.95 -10.67 -3.25
N GLU A 125 -14.57 -11.56 -2.47
CA GLU A 125 -15.85 -11.35 -1.78
C GLU A 125 -15.73 -11.01 -0.28
N GLY A 126 -14.51 -11.03 0.27
CA GLY A 126 -14.28 -10.81 1.70
C GLY A 126 -12.83 -10.93 2.12
N LEU A 127 -12.62 -11.02 3.43
CA LEU A 127 -11.31 -11.32 4.01
C LEU A 127 -11.41 -12.53 4.93
N THR A 128 -10.34 -13.32 4.97
CA THR A 128 -10.13 -14.38 5.95
C THR A 128 -9.13 -13.92 7.00
N VAL A 129 -9.50 -14.00 8.28
CA VAL A 129 -8.60 -13.73 9.41
C VAL A 129 -8.01 -15.05 9.91
N ASN A 130 -6.68 -15.11 9.99
CA ASN A 130 -5.97 -16.26 10.54
C ASN A 130 -5.63 -16.00 12.01
N THR A 131 -6.37 -16.62 12.93
CA THR A 131 -6.05 -16.51 14.35
C THR A 131 -5.08 -17.62 14.75
N LYS A 132 -3.87 -17.24 15.16
CA LYS A 132 -2.92 -18.13 15.84
C LYS A 132 -3.03 -17.93 17.34
N SER A 133 -3.26 -19.02 18.07
CA SER A 133 -3.09 -19.08 19.52
C SER A 133 -1.93 -20.01 19.82
N ALA A 134 -1.13 -19.70 20.84
CA ALA A 134 0.05 -20.48 21.23
C ALA A 134 -0.27 -21.95 21.61
N PHE A 135 -1.54 -22.29 21.80
CA PHE A 135 -1.99 -23.60 22.29
C PHE A 135 -3.11 -24.24 21.46
N SER A 136 -3.49 -23.69 20.30
CA SER A 136 -4.53 -24.31 19.46
C SER A 136 -4.16 -24.31 17.99
N ALA A 137 -4.80 -25.22 17.24
CA ALA A 137 -4.73 -25.22 15.78
C ALA A 137 -5.15 -23.85 15.23
N GLU A 138 -4.52 -23.47 14.11
CA GLU A 138 -4.83 -22.25 13.37
C GLU A 138 -6.30 -22.28 12.92
N LYS A 139 -7.05 -21.24 13.29
CA LYS A 139 -8.45 -21.09 12.88
C LYS A 139 -8.55 -19.96 11.85
N GLN A 140 -9.27 -20.25 10.78
CA GLN A 140 -9.56 -19.31 9.71
C GLN A 140 -11.03 -18.93 9.76
N TYR A 141 -11.30 -17.63 9.77
CA TYR A 141 -12.66 -17.09 9.77
C TYR A 141 -12.83 -16.19 8.56
N PHE A 142 -13.69 -16.59 7.63
CA PHE A 142 -14.06 -15.79 6.47
C PHE A 142 -15.14 -14.77 6.85
N HIS A 143 -14.95 -13.54 6.42
CA HIS A 143 -15.85 -12.42 6.64
C HIS A 143 -16.16 -11.74 5.29
N PRO A 144 -17.39 -11.87 4.78
CA PRO A 144 -17.83 -11.16 3.58
C PRO A 144 -17.75 -9.65 3.75
N TRP A 145 -17.47 -8.90 2.67
CA TRP A 145 -17.40 -7.44 2.74
C TRP A 145 -18.65 -6.77 3.33
N LYS A 146 -19.84 -7.32 3.03
CA LYS A 146 -21.14 -6.86 3.53
C LYS A 146 -21.26 -6.88 5.06
N GLU A 147 -20.52 -7.74 5.74
CA GLU A 147 -20.53 -7.89 7.19
C GLU A 147 -19.47 -7.01 7.87
N LEU A 148 -18.62 -6.36 7.08
CA LEU A 148 -17.50 -5.57 7.54
C LEU A 148 -17.77 -4.08 7.39
N GLN A 149 -17.17 -3.33 8.30
CA GLN A 149 -16.89 -1.91 8.15
C GLN A 149 -15.40 -1.71 8.30
N TRP A 150 -14.90 -0.63 7.70
CA TRP A 150 -13.48 -0.32 7.71
C TRP A 150 -13.24 1.17 7.83
N GLY A 151 -12.05 1.52 8.27
CA GLY A 151 -11.62 2.90 8.40
C GLY A 151 -10.13 3.01 8.68
N ILE A 152 -9.62 4.24 8.62
CA ILE A 152 -8.22 4.52 8.91
C ILE A 152 -8.08 4.96 10.36
N VAL A 153 -7.29 4.23 11.14
CA VAL A 153 -6.99 4.57 12.54
C VAL A 153 -5.48 4.55 12.74
N ASN A 154 -4.90 5.68 13.16
CA ASN A 154 -3.47 5.81 13.49
C ASN A 154 -2.51 5.30 12.39
N GLY A 155 -2.83 5.52 11.11
CA GLY A 155 -1.99 5.08 10.00
C GLY A 155 -2.10 3.58 9.67
N SER A 156 -3.20 2.96 10.08
CA SER A 156 -3.57 1.59 9.73
C SER A 156 -4.95 1.53 9.09
N LEU A 157 -5.13 0.63 8.13
CA LEU A 157 -6.45 0.22 7.66
C LEU A 157 -7.00 -0.82 8.65
N CYS A 158 -8.12 -0.50 9.28
CA CYS A 158 -8.76 -1.31 10.31
C CYS A 158 -10.10 -1.82 9.82
N PHE A 159 -10.40 -3.08 10.15
CA PHE A 159 -11.65 -3.76 9.87
C PHE A 159 -12.34 -4.12 11.19
N THR A 160 -13.64 -3.93 11.25
CA THR A 160 -14.50 -4.44 12.33
C THR A 160 -15.75 -5.07 11.71
N LYS A 161 -16.46 -5.89 12.48
CA LYS A 161 -17.78 -6.36 12.04
C LYS A 161 -18.80 -5.26 12.21
N ARG A 162 -19.79 -5.19 11.31
CA ARG A 162 -20.86 -4.17 11.37
C ARG A 162 -21.74 -4.29 12.62
N ASP A 163 -21.97 -5.51 13.09
CA ASP A 163 -22.73 -5.80 14.32
C ASP A 163 -21.90 -5.58 15.61
N GLU A 164 -20.57 -5.48 15.49
CA GLU A 164 -19.65 -5.26 16.62
C GLU A 164 -18.62 -4.14 16.33
N PRO A 165 -19.03 -2.88 16.07
CA PRO A 165 -18.13 -1.79 15.66
C PRO A 165 -16.98 -1.50 16.60
N GLY A 166 -17.16 -1.74 17.90
CA GLY A 166 -16.13 -1.52 18.91
C GLY A 166 -15.05 -2.59 19.00
N LYS A 167 -15.20 -3.72 18.29
CA LYS A 167 -14.24 -4.83 18.34
C LYS A 167 -13.41 -4.87 17.07
N LEU A 168 -12.11 -4.59 17.21
CA LEU A 168 -11.16 -4.71 16.11
C LEU A 168 -11.10 -6.16 15.64
N LEU A 169 -11.42 -6.39 14.37
CA LEU A 169 -11.27 -7.68 13.72
C LEU A 169 -9.84 -7.85 13.20
N ALA A 170 -9.34 -6.85 12.47
CA ALA A 170 -7.99 -6.81 11.94
C ALA A 170 -7.55 -5.37 11.70
N GLY A 171 -6.25 -5.08 11.76
CA GLY A 171 -5.75 -3.73 11.51
C GLY A 171 -4.27 -3.71 11.15
N TYR A 172 -3.94 -3.10 10.01
CA TYR A 172 -2.59 -3.16 9.45
C TYR A 172 -2.07 -1.82 8.99
N SER A 173 -0.81 -1.55 9.35
CA SER A 173 -0.18 -0.28 9.07
C SER A 173 0.19 -0.12 7.61
N PHE A 174 -0.12 1.06 7.09
CA PHE A 174 0.35 1.57 5.80
C PHE A 174 1.87 1.63 5.66
N LEU A 175 2.59 1.70 6.78
CA LEU A 175 4.03 1.79 6.83
C LEU A 175 4.72 0.42 6.87
N TRP A 176 4.06 -0.59 7.48
CA TRP A 176 4.71 -1.86 7.79
C TRP A 176 4.26 -3.02 6.90
N VAL A 177 3.03 -2.96 6.37
CA VAL A 177 2.48 -3.99 5.49
C VAL A 177 2.51 -3.53 4.04
N ASP A 178 3.14 -4.33 3.18
CA ASP A 178 3.28 -4.06 1.75
C ASP A 178 1.92 -3.87 1.09
N ASN A 179 1.84 -2.87 0.21
CA ASN A 179 0.68 -2.62 -0.66
C ASN A 179 -0.64 -2.35 0.08
N MET A 180 -0.62 -2.10 1.39
CA MET A 180 -1.82 -1.77 2.17
C MET A 180 -2.56 -0.52 1.61
N HIS A 181 -1.83 0.41 1.01
CA HIS A 181 -2.42 1.56 0.29
C HIS A 181 -3.26 1.14 -0.92
N VAL A 182 -2.84 0.10 -1.62
CA VAL A 182 -3.57 -0.47 -2.77
C VAL A 182 -4.90 -1.05 -2.29
N LEU A 183 -4.87 -1.84 -1.21
CA LEU A 183 -6.09 -2.36 -0.58
C LEU A 183 -7.00 -1.23 -0.10
N ASN A 184 -6.46 -0.20 0.55
CA ASN A 184 -7.26 0.93 1.03
C ASN A 184 -7.98 1.68 -0.09
N VAL A 185 -7.36 1.82 -1.27
CA VAL A 185 -8.06 2.38 -2.44
C VAL A 185 -9.20 1.47 -2.89
N ALA A 186 -8.99 0.14 -2.92
CA ALA A 186 -10.04 -0.82 -3.25
C ALA A 186 -11.21 -0.72 -2.27
N MET A 187 -10.91 -0.64 -0.96
CA MET A 187 -11.92 -0.48 0.08
C MET A 187 -12.67 0.85 -0.03
N GLY A 188 -12.00 1.94 -0.40
CA GLY A 188 -12.62 3.24 -0.63
C GLY A 188 -13.58 3.23 -1.83
N LEU A 189 -13.21 2.57 -2.92
CA LEU A 189 -14.08 2.40 -4.09
C LEU A 189 -15.28 1.50 -3.77
N LEU A 190 -15.07 0.42 -3.02
CA LEU A 190 -16.14 -0.47 -2.57
C LEU A 190 -17.13 0.25 -1.65
N GLN A 191 -16.64 1.09 -0.73
CA GLN A 191 -17.49 1.86 0.19
C GLN A 191 -18.43 2.82 -0.54
N ASN A 192 -18.03 3.31 -1.71
CA ASN A 192 -18.82 4.23 -2.52
C ASN A 192 -19.74 3.50 -3.52
N ASN A 193 -19.86 2.17 -3.44
CA ASN A 193 -20.62 1.37 -4.41
C ASN A 193 -21.36 0.20 -3.75
N ASP A 194 -22.58 0.46 -3.27
CA ASP A 194 -23.39 -0.49 -2.50
C ASP A 194 -23.81 -1.75 -3.29
N ASP A 195 -23.81 -1.68 -4.62
CA ASP A 195 -24.17 -2.80 -5.50
C ASP A 195 -23.01 -3.77 -5.75
N ILE A 196 -21.78 -3.33 -5.50
CA ILE A 196 -20.58 -4.14 -5.72
C ILE A 196 -20.32 -5.03 -4.51
N LYS A 197 -20.23 -6.34 -4.77
CA LYS A 197 -19.94 -7.36 -3.74
C LYS A 197 -18.56 -7.97 -3.87
N LYS A 198 -17.86 -7.66 -4.97
CA LYS A 198 -16.55 -8.21 -5.34
C LYS A 198 -15.58 -7.08 -5.62
N LEU A 199 -14.38 -7.13 -5.07
CA LEU A 199 -13.35 -6.12 -5.34
C LEU A 199 -12.98 -6.10 -6.83
N SER A 200 -12.92 -7.25 -7.48
CA SER A 200 -12.60 -7.38 -8.91
C SER A 200 -13.56 -6.63 -9.85
N GLN A 201 -14.77 -6.28 -9.38
CA GLN A 201 -15.76 -5.52 -10.14
C GLN A 201 -15.54 -4.00 -10.07
N LEU A 202 -14.61 -3.54 -9.23
CA LEU A 202 -14.26 -2.13 -9.13
C LEU A 202 -13.60 -1.67 -10.44
N LYS A 203 -14.21 -0.67 -11.08
CA LYS A 203 -13.65 -0.05 -12.28
C LYS A 203 -12.63 1.02 -11.88
N VAL A 204 -11.49 1.04 -12.57
CA VAL A 204 -10.48 2.12 -12.52
C VAL A 204 -10.68 3.05 -13.70
#